data_AF-A0AAW1T9X6-F1
#
_entry.id   AF-A0AAW1T9X6-F1
#
_cell.length_a   1.000
_cell.length_b   1.000
_cell.length_c   1.000
_cell.angle_alpha   90.00
_cell.angle_beta   90.00
_cell.angle_gamma   90.00
#
_symmetry.space_group_name_H-M   'P 1'
#
loop_
_entity.id
_entity.type
_entity.pdbx_description
1 polymer ?
#
loop_
_entity_poly.entity_id
_entity_poly.type
_entity_poly.pdbx_seq_one_letter_code
_entity_poly.pdbx_strand_id
1 'polypeptide(L)'
;MTQGQAAAAQKAAFRQQQSPKFQEIADAPKLAASWQERAKVWAKTGIVSVRDSGLQELPTETLTLVAPVRVLDASNNRLEQLPESLAGISRDLRRLAASHNQLSHSCLPGLACLTSLRVLLLDHNRLQHVPPDLTSMRALEHLSLANNQLEDVDGSCLPALAQLQRLELQSNTLTSLPAECDKLTSLQELNASRNRLQSLPASMGSLSGLRTLLLDTNRIRAVPREILTGCSSLAQLSLHDNPLTADQLREAEGFGAMDARRQLRVGKQLDMRVMPALDGFNEGADSQNT
;
A
#
# COMPACT_ATOMS: atom_id res chain seq x y z
N MET A 1 -19.45 8.30 16.90
CA MET A 1 -18.76 9.35 16.11
C MET A 1 -19.45 9.44 14.76
N THR A 2 -19.82 10.63 14.31
CA THR A 2 -20.44 10.81 12.98
C THR A 2 -19.40 10.58 11.88
N GLN A 3 -19.82 10.16 10.67
CA GLN A 3 -18.91 9.96 9.53
C GLN A 3 -17.99 11.17 9.27
N GLY A 4 -18.43 12.39 9.58
CA GLY A 4 -17.63 13.61 9.47
C GLY A 4 -16.47 13.71 10.48
N GLN A 5 -16.63 13.18 11.70
CA GLN A 5 -15.57 13.18 12.72
C GLN A 5 -14.50 12.13 12.44
N ALA A 6 -14.91 10.97 11.89
CA ALA A 6 -13.99 9.93 11.44
C ALA A 6 -13.13 10.41 10.26
N ALA A 7 -13.74 11.09 9.28
CA ALA A 7 -13.02 11.68 8.15
C ALA A 7 -12.03 12.77 8.58
N ALA A 8 -12.38 13.59 9.57
CA ALA A 8 -11.47 14.61 10.12
C ALA A 8 -10.28 14.00 10.86
N ALA A 9 -10.51 12.93 11.64
CA ALA A 9 -9.45 12.21 12.34
C ALA A 9 -8.50 11.46 11.37
N GLN A 10 -9.05 10.87 10.30
CA GLN A 10 -8.27 10.22 9.24
C GLN A 10 -7.44 11.23 8.43
N LYS A 11 -8.01 12.41 8.11
CA LYS A 11 -7.25 13.52 7.52
C LYS A 11 -6.07 13.95 8.39
N ALA A 12 -6.26 14.00 9.71
CA ALA A 12 -5.20 14.34 10.65
C ALA A 12 -4.09 13.28 10.71
N ALA A 13 -4.45 11.99 10.67
CA ALA A 13 -3.50 10.88 10.67
C ALA A 13 -2.66 10.82 9.38
N PHE A 14 -3.28 11.01 8.20
CA PHE A 14 -2.55 11.08 6.93
C PHE A 14 -1.61 12.31 6.88
N ARG A 15 -2.02 13.43 7.51
CA ARG A 15 -1.15 14.61 7.64
C ARG A 15 0.13 14.26 8.38
N GLN A 16 0.07 13.46 9.46
CA GLN A 16 1.25 13.10 10.27
C GLN A 16 2.25 12.15 9.58
N GLN A 17 1.84 11.39 8.56
CA GLN A 17 2.71 10.43 7.86
C GLN A 17 3.49 11.02 6.68
N GLN A 18 3.28 12.30 6.34
CA GLN A 18 3.99 12.94 5.23
C GLN A 18 5.24 13.69 5.71
N SER A 19 6.30 13.68 4.90
CA SER A 19 7.51 14.41 5.25
C SER A 19 7.22 15.92 5.38
N PRO A 20 7.86 16.63 6.33
CA PRO A 20 7.61 18.07 6.55
C PRO A 20 7.80 18.92 5.29
N LYS A 21 8.78 18.55 4.45
CA LYS A 21 9.00 19.16 3.12
C LYS A 21 7.83 18.97 2.16
N PHE A 22 7.15 17.82 2.20
CA PHE A 22 5.96 17.57 1.39
C PHE A 22 4.75 18.36 1.91
N GLN A 23 4.61 18.51 3.24
CA GLN A 23 3.56 19.32 3.85
C GLN A 23 3.70 20.80 3.49
N GLU A 24 4.90 21.38 3.56
CA GLU A 24 5.16 22.77 3.17
C GLU A 24 4.86 23.03 1.68
N ILE A 25 5.26 22.12 0.79
CA ILE A 25 5.01 22.27 -0.66
C ILE A 25 3.53 22.03 -1.01
N ALA A 26 2.84 21.14 -0.29
CA ALA A 26 1.42 20.85 -0.49
C ALA A 26 0.49 21.93 0.09
N ASP A 27 0.90 22.62 1.17
CA ASP A 27 0.13 23.72 1.78
C ASP A 27 0.42 25.08 1.12
N ALA A 28 1.58 25.25 0.45
CA ALA A 28 1.94 26.46 -0.30
C ALA A 28 0.93 26.96 -1.39
N PRO A 29 0.12 26.13 -2.09
CA PRO A 29 -0.71 26.61 -3.21
C PRO A 29 -2.11 27.08 -2.82
N LYS A 30 -2.55 26.97 -1.56
CA LYS A 30 -3.88 27.47 -1.15
C LYS A 30 -4.03 28.99 -1.26
N LEU A 31 -2.92 29.71 -1.53
CA LEU A 31 -2.85 31.16 -1.69
C LEU A 31 -2.99 31.67 -3.14
N ALA A 32 -3.02 30.80 -4.16
CA ALA A 32 -3.21 31.22 -5.55
C ALA A 32 -4.71 31.22 -5.93
N ALA A 33 -5.18 32.28 -6.60
CA ALA A 33 -6.61 32.53 -6.80
C ALA A 33 -7.24 31.66 -7.91
N SER A 34 -6.42 31.09 -8.82
CA SER A 34 -6.91 30.24 -9.92
C SER A 34 -5.98 29.04 -10.25
N TRP A 35 -6.52 28.04 -10.95
CA TRP A 35 -5.76 26.88 -11.43
C TRP A 35 -4.62 27.25 -12.39
N GLN A 36 -4.80 28.31 -13.17
CA GLN A 36 -3.82 28.81 -14.13
C GLN A 36 -2.57 29.37 -13.43
N GLU A 37 -2.74 30.03 -12.29
CA GLU A 37 -1.61 30.52 -11.49
C GLU A 37 -0.85 29.36 -10.84
N ARG A 38 -1.57 28.36 -10.34
CA ARG A 38 -0.98 27.14 -9.78
C ARG A 38 -0.19 26.36 -10.85
N ALA A 39 -0.71 26.29 -12.07
CA ALA A 39 -0.04 25.64 -13.20
C ALA A 39 1.34 26.24 -13.49
N LYS A 40 1.53 27.56 -13.33
CA LYS A 40 2.84 28.21 -13.47
C LYS A 40 3.86 27.72 -12.43
N VAL A 41 3.42 27.43 -11.20
CA VAL A 41 4.28 26.90 -10.13
C VAL A 41 4.56 25.41 -10.35
N TRP A 42 3.54 24.64 -10.72
CA TRP A 42 3.67 23.22 -11.02
C TRP A 42 4.64 22.98 -12.18
N ALA A 43 4.59 23.83 -13.21
CA ALA A 43 5.52 23.75 -14.34
C ALA A 43 7.00 23.92 -13.93
N LYS A 44 7.28 24.66 -12.85
CA LYS A 44 8.64 24.85 -12.33
C LYS A 44 9.08 23.72 -11.41
N THR A 45 8.16 23.20 -10.60
CA THR A 45 8.46 22.24 -9.54
C THR A 45 8.31 20.78 -9.98
N GLY A 46 7.51 20.52 -11.01
CA GLY A 46 7.10 19.17 -11.42
C GLY A 46 6.21 18.47 -10.38
N ILE A 47 5.64 19.22 -9.43
CA ILE A 47 4.78 18.71 -8.37
C ILE A 47 3.42 19.38 -8.54
N VAL A 48 2.43 18.60 -8.95
CA VAL A 48 1.03 19.02 -9.03
C VAL A 48 0.34 18.56 -7.76
N SER A 49 -0.16 19.50 -6.97
CA SER A 49 -0.99 19.19 -5.80
C SER A 49 -2.32 19.92 -5.92
N VAL A 50 -3.39 19.14 -5.95
CA VAL A 50 -4.80 19.57 -5.96
C VAL A 50 -5.58 19.01 -4.78
N ARG A 51 -4.86 18.68 -3.69
CA ARG A 51 -5.42 18.10 -2.47
C ARG A 51 -6.49 19.02 -1.85
N ASP A 52 -7.46 18.41 -1.16
CA ASP A 52 -8.43 19.12 -0.30
C ASP A 52 -9.22 20.23 -1.04
N SER A 53 -9.43 20.06 -2.35
CA SER A 53 -10.06 21.06 -3.21
C SER A 53 -11.53 20.76 -3.50
N GLY A 54 -12.08 19.66 -2.96
CA GLY A 54 -13.48 19.26 -3.14
C GLY A 54 -13.83 18.84 -4.57
N LEU A 55 -12.82 18.47 -5.36
CA LEU A 55 -12.93 18.20 -6.79
C LEU A 55 -13.68 16.91 -7.08
N GLN A 56 -14.61 16.94 -8.04
CA GLN A 56 -15.22 15.73 -8.63
C GLN A 56 -14.42 15.23 -9.83
N GLU A 57 -13.71 16.14 -10.51
CA GLU A 57 -12.85 15.86 -11.66
C GLU A 57 -11.52 16.63 -11.53
N LEU A 58 -10.46 16.10 -12.14
CA LEU A 58 -9.18 16.77 -12.20
C LEU A 58 -9.26 17.98 -13.16
N PRO A 59 -8.82 19.19 -12.75
CA PRO A 59 -8.79 20.36 -13.62
C PRO A 59 -7.92 20.09 -14.85
N THR A 60 -8.34 20.57 -16.03
CA THR A 60 -7.61 20.38 -17.30
C THR A 60 -6.18 20.89 -17.24
N GLU A 61 -5.92 21.94 -16.45
CA GLU A 61 -4.59 22.50 -16.23
C GLU A 61 -3.64 21.53 -15.53
N THR A 62 -4.15 20.55 -14.78
CA THR A 62 -3.30 19.50 -14.17
C THR A 62 -2.84 18.46 -15.18
N LEU A 63 -3.56 18.33 -16.29
CA LEU A 63 -3.43 17.25 -17.28
C LEU A 63 -2.72 17.70 -18.56
N THR A 64 -2.69 19.02 -18.82
CA THR A 64 -2.12 19.61 -20.04
C THR A 64 -0.77 20.30 -19.82
N LEU A 65 -0.12 20.05 -18.67
CA LEU A 65 1.20 20.61 -18.37
C LEU A 65 2.26 20.04 -19.33
N VAL A 66 2.94 20.94 -20.04
CA VAL A 66 4.05 20.60 -20.95
C VAL A 66 5.32 20.23 -20.18
N ALA A 67 5.49 20.77 -18.97
CA ALA A 67 6.64 20.49 -18.12
C ALA A 67 6.54 19.10 -17.48
N PRO A 68 7.67 18.42 -17.18
CA PRO A 68 7.66 17.09 -16.60
C PRO A 68 7.05 17.09 -15.19
N VAL A 69 5.92 16.41 -15.04
CA VAL A 69 5.26 16.20 -13.74
C VAL A 69 5.77 14.89 -13.14
N ARG A 70 6.39 14.97 -11.96
CA ARG A 70 6.93 13.81 -11.23
C ARG A 70 6.00 13.33 -10.13
N VAL A 71 5.21 14.25 -9.57
CA VAL A 71 4.30 13.98 -8.46
C VAL A 71 2.95 14.62 -8.77
N LEU A 72 1.89 13.82 -8.72
CA LEU A 72 0.51 14.29 -8.71
C LEU A 72 -0.13 13.85 -7.40
N ASP A 73 -0.61 14.82 -6.62
CA ASP A 73 -1.37 14.59 -5.41
C ASP A 73 -2.77 15.19 -5.53
N ALA A 74 -3.74 14.32 -5.73
CA ALA A 74 -5.16 14.61 -5.82
C ALA A 74 -5.95 14.04 -4.62
N SER A 75 -5.27 13.80 -3.50
CA SER A 75 -5.88 13.20 -2.31
C SER A 75 -6.96 14.11 -1.68
N ASN A 76 -7.85 13.55 -0.86
CA ASN A 76 -8.91 14.29 -0.15
C ASN A 76 -9.82 15.11 -1.08
N ASN A 77 -10.25 14.51 -2.18
CA ASN A 77 -11.23 15.09 -3.11
C ASN A 77 -12.47 14.20 -3.16
N ARG A 78 -13.26 14.31 -4.23
CA ARG A 78 -14.47 13.54 -4.50
C ARG A 78 -14.39 12.89 -5.88
N LEU A 79 -13.18 12.55 -6.33
CA LEU A 79 -12.96 11.94 -7.64
C LEU A 79 -13.60 10.56 -7.69
N GLU A 80 -14.42 10.31 -8.70
CA GLU A 80 -15.04 9.00 -8.95
C GLU A 80 -14.23 8.14 -9.93
N GLN A 81 -13.39 8.78 -10.74
CA GLN A 81 -12.55 8.15 -11.75
C GLN A 81 -11.23 8.89 -11.96
N LEU A 82 -10.29 8.20 -12.60
CA LEU A 82 -9.05 8.76 -13.13
C LEU A 82 -9.11 8.75 -14.67
N PRO A 83 -9.18 9.92 -15.32
CA PRO A 83 -9.46 10.01 -16.75
C PRO A 83 -8.24 9.64 -17.62
N GLU A 84 -8.48 9.20 -18.85
CA GLU A 84 -7.45 8.89 -19.86
C GLU A 84 -6.50 10.06 -20.14
N SER A 85 -6.97 11.28 -19.94
CA SER A 85 -6.18 12.52 -20.08
C SER A 85 -4.97 12.59 -19.12
N LEU A 86 -4.88 11.71 -18.11
CA LEU A 86 -3.65 11.50 -17.33
C LEU A 86 -2.45 11.08 -18.20
N ALA A 87 -2.69 10.50 -19.38
CA ALA A 87 -1.65 10.22 -20.38
C ALA A 87 -0.82 11.46 -20.74
N GLY A 88 -1.40 12.67 -20.65
CA GLY A 88 -0.69 13.93 -20.93
C GLY A 88 0.50 14.20 -20.01
N ILE A 89 0.47 13.68 -18.79
CA ILE A 89 1.53 13.89 -17.77
C ILE A 89 2.26 12.60 -17.39
N SER A 90 1.97 11.47 -18.06
CA SER A 90 2.39 10.15 -17.62
C SER A 90 3.89 9.87 -17.77
N ARG A 91 4.56 10.53 -18.72
CA ARG A 91 5.94 10.22 -19.15
C ARG A 91 6.93 10.18 -17.99
N ASP A 92 6.86 11.17 -17.10
CA ASP A 92 7.80 11.35 -15.99
C ASP A 92 7.15 11.17 -14.61
N LEU A 93 5.87 10.79 -14.56
CA LEU A 93 5.12 10.68 -13.31
C LEU A 93 5.63 9.48 -12.50
N ARG A 94 6.18 9.77 -11.32
CA ARG A 94 6.75 8.76 -10.41
C ARG A 94 5.85 8.47 -9.23
N ARG A 95 5.05 9.44 -8.81
CA ARG A 95 4.14 9.30 -7.66
C ARG A 95 2.78 9.86 -7.98
N LEU A 96 1.76 9.03 -7.80
CA LEU A 96 0.36 9.40 -7.85
C LEU A 96 -0.28 9.11 -6.49
N ALA A 97 -0.81 10.14 -5.84
CA ALA A 97 -1.62 10.01 -4.65
C ALA A 97 -3.04 10.46 -4.95
N ALA A 98 -4.00 9.55 -4.84
CA ALA A 98 -5.42 9.82 -4.97
C ALA A 98 -6.21 9.21 -3.80
N SER A 99 -5.57 9.13 -2.62
CA SER A 99 -6.19 8.61 -1.40
C SER A 99 -7.35 9.51 -0.94
N HIS A 100 -8.34 8.96 -0.23
CA HIS A 100 -9.54 9.67 0.24
C HIS A 100 -10.31 10.34 -0.91
N ASN A 101 -10.74 9.52 -1.87
CA ASN A 101 -11.62 9.90 -2.97
C ASN A 101 -12.84 8.96 -3.01
N GLN A 102 -13.57 8.94 -4.12
CA GLN A 102 -14.73 8.07 -4.33
C GLN A 102 -14.51 7.10 -5.50
N LEU A 103 -13.25 6.75 -5.80
CA LEU A 103 -12.90 5.88 -6.91
C LEU A 103 -13.56 4.51 -6.70
N SER A 104 -14.52 4.17 -7.55
CA SER A 104 -15.30 2.93 -7.44
C SER A 104 -15.24 2.06 -8.68
N HIS A 105 -14.90 2.64 -9.83
CA HIS A 105 -14.82 1.90 -11.09
C HIS A 105 -13.62 0.95 -11.08
N SER A 106 -13.84 -0.28 -11.57
CA SER A 106 -12.79 -1.30 -11.71
C SER A 106 -11.76 -0.92 -12.77
N CYS A 107 -12.17 -0.19 -13.81
CA CYS A 107 -11.30 0.37 -14.83
C CYS A 107 -10.96 1.81 -14.49
N LEU A 108 -9.67 2.10 -14.42
CA LEU A 108 -9.14 3.45 -14.24
C LEU A 108 -8.23 3.70 -15.43
N PRO A 109 -8.81 3.99 -16.62
CA PRO A 109 -8.07 3.92 -17.89
C PRO A 109 -6.87 4.88 -17.94
N GLY A 110 -6.91 5.98 -17.16
CA GLY A 110 -5.76 6.86 -16.98
C GLY A 110 -4.52 6.20 -16.36
N LEU A 111 -4.68 5.08 -15.63
CA LEU A 111 -3.58 4.31 -15.03
C LEU A 111 -2.78 3.51 -16.07
N ALA A 112 -3.41 3.06 -17.15
CA ALA A 112 -2.78 2.20 -18.16
C ALA A 112 -1.59 2.89 -18.87
N CYS A 113 -1.53 4.23 -18.82
CA CYS A 113 -0.46 5.02 -19.45
C CYS A 113 0.70 5.35 -18.49
N LEU A 114 0.61 5.04 -17.19
CA LEU A 114 1.55 5.47 -16.15
C LEU A 114 2.73 4.50 -15.98
N THR A 115 3.49 4.25 -17.04
CA THR A 115 4.56 3.23 -17.07
C THR A 115 5.77 3.56 -16.20
N SER A 116 6.01 4.85 -15.91
CA SER A 116 7.12 5.34 -15.07
C SER A 116 6.80 5.40 -13.57
N LEU A 117 5.59 5.01 -13.17
CA LEU A 117 5.10 5.17 -11.80
C LEU A 117 5.83 4.22 -10.85
N ARG A 118 6.27 4.76 -9.71
CA ARG A 118 6.92 4.03 -8.61
C ARG A 118 6.04 3.91 -7.38
N VAL A 119 5.22 4.92 -7.13
CA VAL A 119 4.36 4.98 -5.95
C VAL A 119 2.93 5.31 -6.36
N LEU A 120 2.00 4.42 -6.04
CA LEU A 120 0.57 4.59 -6.26
C LEU A 120 -0.19 4.44 -4.94
N LEU A 121 -0.84 5.51 -4.51
CA LEU A 121 -1.64 5.54 -3.27
C LEU A 121 -3.11 5.77 -3.62
N LEU A 122 -3.94 4.75 -3.41
CA LEU A 122 -5.37 4.72 -3.70
C LEU A 122 -6.19 4.39 -2.44
N ASP A 123 -5.65 4.66 -1.26
CA ASP A 123 -6.28 4.34 0.02
C ASP A 123 -7.61 5.08 0.21
N HIS A 124 -8.52 4.52 1.00
CA HIS A 124 -9.78 5.18 1.34
C HIS A 124 -10.58 5.59 0.09
N ASN A 125 -10.80 4.63 -0.79
CA ASN A 125 -11.66 4.74 -1.96
C ASN A 125 -12.78 3.70 -1.86
N ARG A 126 -13.44 3.38 -2.97
CA ARG A 126 -14.54 2.41 -3.05
C ARG A 126 -14.23 1.30 -4.06
N LEU A 127 -12.95 0.98 -4.27
CA LEU A 127 -12.53 -0.03 -5.24
C LEU A 127 -12.98 -1.42 -4.75
N GLN A 128 -13.62 -2.18 -5.63
CA GLN A 128 -14.06 -3.57 -5.36
C GLN A 128 -13.07 -4.62 -5.89
N HIS A 129 -12.25 -4.24 -6.87
CA HIS A 129 -11.23 -5.08 -7.47
C HIS A 129 -9.93 -4.29 -7.67
N VAL A 130 -8.81 -4.99 -7.69
CA VAL A 130 -7.53 -4.40 -8.09
C VAL A 130 -7.62 -3.99 -9.57
N PRO A 131 -7.31 -2.74 -9.94
CA PRO A 131 -7.46 -2.30 -11.34
C PRO A 131 -6.58 -3.12 -12.29
N PRO A 132 -7.12 -3.69 -13.39
CA PRO A 132 -6.33 -4.47 -14.35
C PRO A 132 -5.28 -3.61 -15.07
N ASP A 133 -5.49 -2.29 -15.11
CA ASP A 133 -4.61 -1.29 -15.71
C ASP A 133 -3.21 -1.21 -15.04
N LEU A 134 -3.06 -1.78 -13.84
CA LEU A 134 -1.77 -1.89 -13.14
C LEU A 134 -0.73 -2.72 -13.89
N THR A 135 -1.16 -3.57 -14.83
CA THR A 135 -0.28 -4.38 -15.70
C THR A 135 0.77 -3.56 -16.47
N SER A 136 0.53 -2.26 -16.68
CA SER A 136 1.44 -1.33 -17.34
C SER A 136 2.60 -0.84 -16.45
N MET A 137 2.45 -0.90 -15.12
CA MET A 137 3.30 -0.22 -14.15
C MET A 137 4.49 -1.09 -13.70
N ARG A 138 5.38 -1.43 -14.64
CA ARG A 138 6.52 -2.34 -14.38
C ARG A 138 7.57 -1.80 -13.40
N ALA A 139 7.57 -0.49 -13.15
CA ALA A 139 8.48 0.18 -12.24
C ALA A 139 7.86 0.44 -10.85
N LEU A 140 6.65 -0.07 -10.58
CA LEU A 140 5.95 0.19 -9.33
C LEU A 140 6.67 -0.47 -8.15
N GLU A 141 7.05 0.33 -7.16
CA GLU A 141 7.77 -0.07 -5.95
C GLU A 141 6.84 -0.09 -4.73
N HIS A 142 5.80 0.76 -4.71
CA HIS A 142 4.85 0.86 -3.62
C HIS A 142 3.42 1.03 -4.15
N LEU A 143 2.55 0.09 -3.78
CA LEU A 143 1.12 0.12 -4.05
C LEU A 143 0.35 0.09 -2.74
N SER A 144 -0.52 1.09 -2.56
CA SER A 144 -1.42 1.18 -1.42
C SER A 144 -2.87 1.22 -1.87
N LEU A 145 -3.64 0.22 -1.44
CA LEU A 145 -5.06 0.02 -1.71
C LEU A 145 -5.84 -0.18 -0.40
N ALA A 146 -5.28 0.29 0.71
CA ALA A 146 -5.87 0.10 2.03
C ALA A 146 -7.21 0.82 2.16
N ASN A 147 -8.11 0.32 3.01
CA ASN A 147 -9.42 0.93 3.26
C ASN A 147 -10.25 1.10 1.98
N ASN A 148 -10.36 0.03 1.19
CA ASN A 148 -11.25 -0.06 0.03
C ASN A 148 -12.32 -1.15 0.30
N GLN A 149 -12.94 -1.68 -0.75
CA GLN A 149 -13.94 -2.74 -0.70
C GLN A 149 -13.47 -3.95 -1.51
N LEU A 150 -12.16 -4.19 -1.57
CA LEU A 150 -11.59 -5.24 -2.41
C LEU A 150 -12.10 -6.61 -1.98
N GLU A 151 -12.72 -7.34 -2.89
CA GLU A 151 -13.22 -8.70 -2.68
C GLU A 151 -12.18 -9.76 -3.08
N ASP A 152 -11.41 -9.45 -4.12
CA ASP A 152 -10.31 -10.27 -4.62
C ASP A 152 -9.12 -9.44 -5.10
N VAL A 153 -8.02 -10.14 -5.37
CA VAL A 153 -6.85 -9.64 -6.09
C VAL A 153 -6.69 -10.51 -7.32
N ASP A 154 -6.90 -9.94 -8.51
CA ASP A 154 -6.64 -10.66 -9.76
C ASP A 154 -5.13 -10.94 -9.89
N GLY A 155 -4.78 -12.23 -9.82
CA GLY A 155 -3.41 -12.70 -9.94
C GLY A 155 -2.76 -12.39 -11.29
N SER A 156 -3.55 -12.11 -12.35
CA SER A 156 -3.04 -11.87 -13.70
C SER A 156 -2.15 -10.62 -13.80
N CYS A 157 -2.36 -9.62 -12.93
CA CYS A 157 -1.61 -8.37 -12.94
C CYS A 157 -0.31 -8.41 -12.12
N LEU A 158 -0.21 -9.30 -11.13
CA LEU A 158 0.93 -9.39 -10.21
C LEU A 158 2.28 -9.70 -10.90
N PRO A 159 2.37 -10.52 -11.96
CA PRO A 159 3.63 -10.75 -12.68
C PRO A 159 4.25 -9.47 -13.24
N ALA A 160 3.44 -8.47 -13.60
CA ALA A 160 3.94 -7.20 -14.11
C ALA A 160 4.56 -6.32 -13.00
N LEU A 161 4.18 -6.57 -11.74
CA LEU A 161 4.58 -5.80 -10.56
C LEU A 161 5.81 -6.41 -9.85
N ALA A 162 6.73 -7.04 -10.59
CA ALA A 162 7.90 -7.73 -10.03
C ALA A 162 8.87 -6.82 -9.24
N GLN A 163 8.79 -5.49 -9.44
CA GLN A 163 9.57 -4.50 -8.70
C GLN A 163 8.89 -4.01 -7.42
N LEU A 164 7.67 -4.49 -7.13
CA LEU A 164 6.91 -4.05 -5.97
C LEU A 164 7.59 -4.49 -4.68
N GLN A 165 7.86 -3.52 -3.80
CA GLN A 165 8.53 -3.73 -2.52
C GLN A 165 7.56 -3.64 -1.36
N ARG A 166 6.52 -2.80 -1.48
CA ARG A 166 5.49 -2.61 -0.45
C ARG A 166 4.09 -2.73 -1.05
N LEU A 167 3.28 -3.60 -0.46
CA LEU A 167 1.88 -3.80 -0.81
C LEU A 167 1.00 -3.67 0.43
N GLU A 168 0.11 -2.67 0.40
CA GLU A 168 -0.84 -2.37 1.48
C GLU A 168 -2.27 -2.68 1.01
N LEU A 169 -2.88 -3.69 1.62
CA LEU A 169 -4.23 -4.22 1.34
C LEU A 169 -5.13 -4.21 2.59
N GLN A 170 -4.68 -3.59 3.68
CA GLN A 170 -5.38 -3.65 4.96
C GLN A 170 -6.76 -3.00 4.91
N SER A 171 -7.70 -3.49 5.73
CA SER A 171 -9.08 -2.99 5.81
C SER A 171 -9.82 -3.10 4.47
N ASN A 172 -9.88 -4.31 3.92
CA ASN A 172 -10.66 -4.68 2.75
C ASN A 172 -11.56 -5.89 3.09
N THR A 173 -12.13 -6.57 2.09
CA THR A 173 -13.00 -7.74 2.27
C THR A 173 -12.42 -9.02 1.65
N LEU A 174 -11.10 -9.06 1.41
CA LEU A 174 -10.41 -10.16 0.75
C LEU A 174 -10.62 -11.48 1.50
N THR A 175 -10.94 -12.54 0.76
CA THR A 175 -11.12 -13.89 1.34
C THR A 175 -9.92 -14.81 1.09
N SER A 176 -9.12 -14.50 0.07
CA SER A 176 -7.87 -15.18 -0.27
C SER A 176 -6.89 -14.21 -0.93
N LEU A 177 -5.62 -14.64 -1.03
CA LEU A 177 -4.63 -14.03 -1.91
C LEU A 177 -4.33 -15.01 -3.06
N PRO A 178 -4.09 -14.52 -4.28
CA PRO A 178 -3.80 -15.37 -5.45
C PRO A 178 -2.46 -16.10 -5.32
N ALA A 179 -2.33 -17.24 -6.00
CA ALA A 179 -1.09 -18.02 -5.98
C ALA A 179 0.08 -17.24 -6.61
N GLU A 180 -0.23 -16.33 -7.53
CA GLU A 180 0.66 -15.43 -8.27
C GLU A 180 1.32 -14.36 -7.37
N CYS A 181 0.98 -14.29 -6.08
CA CYS A 181 1.75 -13.49 -5.11
C CYS A 181 3.23 -13.88 -5.10
N ASP A 182 3.59 -15.11 -5.51
CA ASP A 182 4.97 -15.57 -5.70
C ASP A 182 5.74 -14.77 -6.77
N LYS A 183 5.06 -14.07 -7.67
CA LYS A 183 5.67 -13.24 -8.72
C LYS A 183 6.12 -11.87 -8.24
N LEU A 184 5.71 -11.45 -7.05
CA LEU A 184 6.16 -10.21 -6.42
C LEU A 184 7.56 -10.40 -5.80
N THR A 185 8.55 -10.78 -6.63
CA THR A 185 9.86 -11.27 -6.18
C THR A 185 10.68 -10.24 -5.40
N SER A 186 10.38 -8.95 -5.56
CA SER A 186 11.01 -7.85 -4.81
C SER A 186 10.27 -7.46 -3.53
N LEU A 187 9.16 -8.13 -3.18
CA LEU A 187 8.29 -7.73 -2.08
C LEU A 187 9.00 -7.89 -0.74
N GLN A 188 8.98 -6.81 0.05
CA GLN A 188 9.60 -6.73 1.37
C GLN A 188 8.55 -6.56 2.47
N GLU A 189 7.44 -5.90 2.16
CA GLU A 189 6.38 -5.62 3.13
C GLU A 189 5.02 -5.90 2.52
N LEU A 190 4.25 -6.76 3.19
CA LEU A 190 2.85 -7.03 2.87
C LEU A 190 1.99 -6.79 4.10
N ASN A 191 1.05 -5.87 3.99
CA ASN A 191 0.01 -5.69 5.01
C ASN A 191 -1.34 -6.08 4.43
N ALA A 192 -1.92 -7.17 4.90
CA ALA A 192 -3.26 -7.63 4.55
C ALA A 192 -4.16 -7.78 5.80
N SER A 193 -3.86 -7.01 6.84
CA SER A 193 -4.62 -7.01 8.10
C SER A 193 -6.06 -6.52 7.90
N ARG A 194 -6.99 -6.88 8.77
CA ARG A 194 -8.42 -6.48 8.72
C ARG A 194 -9.05 -6.88 7.39
N ASN A 195 -8.95 -8.15 7.05
CA ASN A 195 -9.60 -8.78 5.91
C ASN A 195 -10.39 -10.01 6.37
N ARG A 196 -10.75 -10.91 5.46
CA ARG A 196 -11.44 -12.18 5.75
C ARG A 196 -10.61 -13.38 5.27
N LEU A 197 -9.29 -13.23 5.22
CA LEU A 197 -8.38 -14.25 4.71
C LEU A 197 -8.47 -15.50 5.57
N GLN A 198 -8.72 -16.65 4.94
CA GLN A 198 -8.82 -17.95 5.63
C GLN A 198 -7.50 -18.72 5.63
N SER A 199 -6.68 -18.49 4.61
CA SER A 199 -5.39 -19.12 4.40
C SER A 199 -4.50 -18.23 3.57
N LEU A 200 -3.21 -18.52 3.58
CA LEU A 200 -2.22 -17.92 2.67
C LEU A 200 -1.84 -18.95 1.60
N PRO A 201 -1.58 -18.53 0.36
CA PRO A 201 -1.06 -19.42 -0.66
C PRO A 201 0.37 -19.86 -0.29
N ALA A 202 0.62 -21.17 -0.30
CA ALA A 202 1.95 -21.72 0.02
C ALA A 202 3.06 -21.21 -0.92
N SER A 203 2.70 -20.80 -2.14
CA SER A 203 3.62 -20.22 -3.12
C SER A 203 4.31 -18.94 -2.64
N MET A 204 3.72 -18.20 -1.68
CA MET A 204 4.36 -17.06 -1.02
C MET A 204 5.67 -17.43 -0.32
N GLY A 205 5.92 -18.71 -0.02
CA GLY A 205 7.19 -19.17 0.52
C GLY A 205 8.40 -18.89 -0.37
N SER A 206 8.20 -18.58 -1.66
CA SER A 206 9.28 -18.17 -2.57
C SER A 206 9.76 -16.72 -2.37
N LEU A 207 9.01 -15.91 -1.61
CA LEU A 207 9.27 -14.49 -1.36
C LEU A 207 10.41 -14.31 -0.34
N SER A 208 11.62 -14.70 -0.75
CA SER A 208 12.84 -14.64 0.07
C SER A 208 13.22 -13.22 0.54
N GLY A 209 12.71 -12.18 -0.13
CA GLY A 209 12.88 -10.78 0.23
C GLY A 209 11.87 -10.26 1.27
N LEU A 210 10.80 -11.00 1.57
CA LEU A 210 9.73 -10.56 2.46
C LEU A 210 10.26 -10.45 3.90
N ARG A 211 10.12 -9.27 4.50
CA ARG A 211 10.60 -8.93 5.86
C ARG A 211 9.45 -8.79 6.83
N THR A 212 8.34 -8.20 6.38
CA THR A 212 7.20 -7.88 7.22
C THR A 212 5.93 -8.43 6.57
N LEU A 213 5.21 -9.26 7.31
CA LEU A 213 3.91 -9.82 6.94
C LEU A 213 2.91 -9.54 8.07
N LEU A 214 1.97 -8.63 7.82
CA LEU A 214 0.93 -8.24 8.78
C LEU A 214 -0.41 -8.80 8.32
N LEU A 215 -1.02 -9.62 9.17
CA LEU A 215 -2.22 -10.40 8.89
C LEU A 215 -3.24 -10.32 10.03
N ASP A 216 -3.11 -9.31 10.90
CA ASP A 216 -3.97 -9.12 12.06
C ASP A 216 -5.45 -9.01 11.64
N THR A 217 -6.37 -9.45 12.49
CA THR A 217 -7.82 -9.40 12.26
C THR A 217 -8.21 -10.07 10.93
N ASN A 218 -7.98 -11.37 10.83
CA ASN A 218 -8.35 -12.21 9.68
C ASN A 218 -9.04 -13.50 10.17
N ARG A 219 -9.14 -14.54 9.32
CA ARG A 219 -9.72 -15.85 9.64
C ARG A 219 -8.71 -16.98 9.45
N ILE A 220 -7.43 -16.68 9.59
CA ILE A 220 -6.32 -17.62 9.35
C ILE A 220 -6.23 -18.61 10.50
N ARG A 221 -6.26 -19.91 10.17
CA ARG A 221 -6.16 -21.00 11.15
C ARG A 221 -4.79 -21.66 11.21
N ALA A 222 -3.97 -21.44 10.18
CA ALA A 222 -2.63 -21.99 10.08
C ALA A 222 -1.81 -21.15 9.10
N VAL A 223 -0.50 -21.08 9.35
CA VAL A 223 0.47 -20.50 8.42
C VAL A 223 1.13 -21.65 7.65
N PRO A 224 1.15 -21.65 6.31
CA PRO A 224 1.87 -22.64 5.53
C PRO A 224 3.35 -22.71 5.92
N ARG A 225 3.87 -23.92 6.09
CA ARG A 225 5.29 -24.14 6.42
C ARG A 225 6.22 -23.55 5.36
N GLU A 226 5.79 -23.44 4.11
CA GLU A 226 6.54 -22.85 3.02
C GLU A 226 6.84 -21.36 3.29
N ILE A 227 5.91 -20.64 3.92
CA ILE A 227 6.12 -19.25 4.34
C ILE A 227 7.10 -19.20 5.51
N LEU A 228 6.91 -20.07 6.50
CA LEU A 228 7.78 -20.12 7.68
C LEU A 228 9.22 -20.51 7.33
N THR A 229 9.42 -21.44 6.39
CA THR A 229 10.75 -21.96 5.99
C THR A 229 11.37 -21.18 4.85
N GLY A 230 10.58 -20.81 3.82
CA GLY A 230 11.04 -20.25 2.55
C GLY A 230 11.23 -18.73 2.56
N CYS A 231 10.43 -17.97 3.31
CA CYS A 231 10.62 -16.52 3.49
C CYS A 231 11.82 -16.25 4.40
N SER A 232 13.02 -16.45 3.87
CA SER A 232 14.28 -16.41 4.63
C SER A 232 14.60 -15.05 5.24
N SER A 233 13.96 -13.98 4.76
CA SER A 233 14.09 -12.63 5.30
C SER A 233 13.01 -12.20 6.27
N LEU A 234 12.02 -13.07 6.56
CA LEU A 234 10.90 -12.71 7.42
C LEU A 234 11.41 -12.41 8.84
N ALA A 235 11.13 -11.20 9.30
CA ALA A 235 11.54 -10.71 10.61
C ALA A 235 10.34 -10.32 11.49
N GLN A 236 9.22 -9.97 10.85
CA GLN A 236 7.97 -9.61 11.51
C GLN A 236 6.81 -10.37 10.88
N LEU A 237 6.12 -11.16 11.69
CA LEU A 237 4.89 -11.86 11.35
C LEU A 237 3.86 -11.52 12.44
N SER A 238 2.77 -10.87 12.04
CA SER A 238 1.70 -10.44 12.94
C SER A 238 0.40 -11.10 12.53
N LEU A 239 -0.31 -11.75 13.46
CA LEU A 239 -1.47 -12.62 13.21
C LEU A 239 -2.59 -12.38 14.23
N HIS A 240 -2.64 -11.21 14.90
CA HIS A 240 -3.51 -11.04 16.07
C HIS A 240 -4.95 -11.14 15.64
N ASP A 241 -5.88 -11.44 16.55
CA ASP A 241 -7.29 -11.56 16.21
C ASP A 241 -7.55 -12.52 15.03
N ASN A 242 -6.81 -13.64 14.96
CA ASN A 242 -7.07 -14.75 14.06
C ASN A 242 -7.49 -16.00 14.86
N PRO A 243 -8.21 -16.95 14.26
CA PRO A 243 -8.52 -18.25 14.86
C PRO A 243 -7.30 -19.19 14.86
N LEU A 244 -6.14 -18.68 15.29
CA LEU A 244 -4.88 -19.37 15.46
C LEU A 244 -4.30 -18.96 16.81
N THR A 245 -3.99 -19.93 17.66
CA THR A 245 -3.38 -19.69 18.97
C THR A 245 -1.85 -19.63 18.88
N ALA A 246 -1.22 -18.96 19.85
CA ALA A 246 0.24 -18.91 19.95
C ALA A 246 0.89 -20.31 19.98
N ASP A 247 0.32 -21.25 20.71
CA ASP A 247 0.87 -22.61 20.82
C ASP A 247 0.77 -23.38 19.50
N GLN A 248 -0.36 -23.26 18.79
CA GLN A 248 -0.50 -23.83 17.44
C GLN A 248 0.53 -23.25 16.45
N LEU A 249 0.85 -21.96 16.57
CA LEU A 249 1.87 -21.33 15.74
C LEU A 249 3.28 -21.82 16.11
N ARG A 250 3.59 -21.98 17.40
CA ARG A 250 4.88 -22.50 17.88
C ARG A 250 5.13 -23.94 17.44
N GLU A 251 4.08 -24.76 17.42
CA GLU A 251 4.11 -26.15 16.96
C GLU A 251 4.16 -26.28 15.43
N ALA A 252 3.91 -25.19 14.69
CA ALA A 252 3.91 -25.22 13.23
C ALA A 252 5.30 -25.57 12.66
N GLU A 253 5.31 -26.46 11.66
CA GLU A 253 6.54 -26.88 11.00
C GLU A 253 7.29 -25.66 10.41
N GLY A 254 8.55 -25.50 10.79
CA GLY A 254 9.39 -24.39 10.33
C GLY A 254 9.36 -23.14 11.21
N PHE A 255 8.43 -23.03 12.18
CA PHE A 255 8.37 -21.86 13.08
C PHE A 255 9.68 -21.69 13.87
N GLY A 256 10.20 -22.75 14.49
CA GLY A 256 11.45 -22.67 15.26
C GLY A 256 12.65 -22.21 14.43
N ALA A 257 12.74 -22.64 13.17
CA ALA A 257 13.79 -22.17 12.25
C ALA A 257 13.59 -20.71 11.84
N MET A 258 12.34 -20.28 11.64
CA MET A 258 11.99 -18.88 11.37
C MET A 258 12.36 -17.99 12.55
N ASP A 259 11.95 -18.34 13.76
CA ASP A 259 12.23 -17.54 14.96
C ASP A 259 13.74 -17.49 15.28
N ALA A 260 14.47 -18.59 15.11
CA ALA A 260 15.93 -18.59 15.25
C ALA A 260 16.61 -17.62 14.26
N ARG A 261 16.18 -17.61 12.99
CA ARG A 261 16.69 -16.66 11.97
C ARG A 261 16.39 -15.20 12.34
N ARG A 262 15.19 -14.96 12.88
CA ARG A 262 14.77 -13.64 13.36
C ARG A 262 15.64 -13.17 14.52
N GLN A 263 15.83 -13.98 15.55
CA GLN A 263 16.63 -13.63 16.73
C GLN A 263 18.10 -13.32 16.37
N LEU A 264 18.71 -14.12 15.47
CA LEU A 264 20.07 -13.89 14.97
C LEU A 264 20.23 -12.52 14.29
N ARG A 265 19.19 -12.04 13.59
CA ARG A 265 19.21 -10.73 12.93
C ARG A 265 19.10 -9.59 13.95
N VAL A 266 18.23 -9.72 14.95
CA VAL A 266 18.08 -8.74 16.03
C VAL A 266 19.39 -8.61 16.82
N GLY A 267 20.01 -9.73 17.20
CA GLY A 267 21.31 -9.72 17.89
C GLY A 267 22.40 -8.97 17.12
N LYS A 268 22.53 -9.24 15.81
CA LYS A 268 23.49 -8.54 14.94
C LYS A 268 23.21 -7.04 14.82
N GLN A 269 21.96 -6.61 14.84
CA GLN A 269 21.60 -5.19 14.76
C GLN A 269 21.94 -4.44 16.04
N LEU A 270 21.73 -5.07 17.21
CA LEU A 270 22.12 -4.52 18.51
C LEU A 270 23.65 -4.37 18.62
N ASP A 271 24.40 -5.39 18.21
CA ASP A 271 25.87 -5.37 18.22
C ASP A 271 26.46 -4.27 17.32
N MET A 272 25.78 -3.96 16.20
CA MET A 272 26.20 -2.94 15.24
C MET A 272 25.88 -1.49 15.70
N ARG A 273 25.26 -1.28 16.88
CA ARG A 273 24.79 0.04 17.38
C ARG A 273 23.91 0.80 16.38
N VAL A 274 23.26 0.09 15.47
CA VAL A 274 22.24 0.64 14.57
C VAL A 274 20.90 0.16 15.12
N MET A 275 20.24 0.93 16.00
CA MET A 275 18.76 1.14 16.06
C MET A 275 18.23 1.64 17.43
N PRO A 276 17.09 2.37 17.44
CA PRO A 276 16.25 2.61 18.62
C PRO A 276 15.49 1.33 19.03
N ALA A 277 15.00 1.31 20.27
CA ALA A 277 14.37 0.17 20.94
C ALA A 277 13.33 -0.58 20.08
N LEU A 278 13.51 -1.89 19.93
CA LEU A 278 12.52 -2.81 19.39
C LEU A 278 11.53 -3.14 20.53
N ASP A 279 10.31 -2.61 20.44
CA ASP A 279 9.18 -3.19 21.18
C ASP A 279 9.06 -4.68 20.81
N GLY A 280 8.85 -5.50 21.84
CA GLY A 280 9.00 -6.95 21.78
C GLY A 280 8.20 -7.62 20.67
N PHE A 281 8.74 -8.73 20.18
CA PHE A 281 7.97 -9.69 19.37
C PHE A 281 6.74 -10.09 20.17
N ASN A 282 5.56 -9.63 19.77
CA ASN A 282 4.37 -10.43 20.02
C ASN A 282 4.43 -11.58 19.02
N GLU A 283 4.05 -12.78 19.44
CA GLU A 283 4.10 -13.97 18.58
C GLU A 283 3.09 -13.90 17.44
N GLY A 284 2.45 -12.75 17.25
CA GLY A 284 1.41 -12.53 16.28
C GLY A 284 0.12 -13.23 16.66
N ALA A 285 0.12 -14.36 17.36
CA ALA A 285 -1.10 -15.09 17.70
C ALA A 285 -1.49 -14.86 19.17
N ASP A 286 -2.80 -14.79 19.43
CA ASP A 286 -3.30 -14.56 20.78
C ASP A 286 -3.07 -15.80 21.67
N SER A 287 -2.54 -15.58 22.88
CA SER A 287 -2.57 -16.58 23.95
C SER A 287 -4.04 -16.77 24.34
N GLN A 288 -4.52 -18.02 24.42
CA GLN A 288 -5.94 -18.35 24.65
C GLN A 288 -6.65 -17.36 25.58
N ASN A 289 -7.64 -16.64 25.06
CA ASN A 289 -8.64 -15.98 25.89
C ASN A 289 -9.63 -17.06 26.35
N THR A 290 -9.67 -17.28 27.67
CA THR A 290 -10.73 -17.98 28.41
C THR A 290 -12.10 -17.38 28.15
#